data_AF-A0A436EBX4-F1
#
_entry.id   AF-A0A436EBX4-F1
#
_cell.length_a   1.000
_cell.length_b   1.000
_cell.length_c   1.000
_cell.angle_alpha   90.00
_cell.angle_beta   90.00
_cell.angle_gamma   90.00
#
_symmetry.space_group_name_H-M   'P 1'
#
loop_
_entity.id
_entity.type
_entity.pdbx_description
1 polymer ?
#
loop_
_entity_poly.entity_id
_entity_poly.type
_entity_poly.pdbx_seq_one_letter_code
_entity_poly.pdbx_strand_id
1 'polypeptide(L)'
;VYRRFYWDAVAGAELPDGVDYAVFDFAVNSGPGRAAKYLQAVVGVTQDGRIGPATIAAANGKPAGVVIDALCDDRLAFLKRLPTWATFGRGWSDRVKSVRSQSLVLAGQGEAAVQPVITPSTPVPAPVPPASPQIVYPEPTQTAETKTVERNWLWRLLFAVVGAVFKRK
;
A
#
# COMPACT_ATOMS: atom_id res chain seq x y z
N VAL A 1 -3.08 11.30 -7.59
CA VAL A 1 -2.44 10.33 -6.67
C VAL A 1 -2.63 8.89 -7.15
N TYR A 2 -3.88 8.39 -7.22
CA TYR A 2 -4.16 6.98 -7.56
C TYR A 2 -3.59 6.48 -8.90
N ARG A 3 -3.72 7.27 -9.97
CA ARG A 3 -3.22 6.88 -11.30
C ARG A 3 -1.72 6.56 -11.25
N ARG A 4 -0.89 7.55 -10.96
CA ARG A 4 0.58 7.39 -10.97
C ARG A 4 1.09 6.41 -9.91
N PHE A 5 0.64 6.55 -8.67
CA PHE A 5 1.30 5.86 -7.53
C PHE A 5 0.75 4.46 -7.25
N TYR A 6 -0.35 4.08 -7.88
CA TYR A 6 -1.00 2.80 -7.61
C TYR A 6 -1.35 2.08 -8.89
N TRP A 7 -2.07 2.73 -9.81
CA TRP A 7 -2.48 2.09 -11.08
C TRP A 7 -1.29 1.85 -12.01
N ASP A 8 -0.55 2.90 -12.35
CA ASP A 8 0.62 2.78 -13.22
C ASP A 8 1.75 2.00 -12.52
N ALA A 9 1.87 2.13 -11.19
CA ALA A 9 2.87 1.43 -10.39
C ALA A 9 2.73 -0.11 -10.40
N VAL A 10 1.54 -0.63 -10.75
CA VAL A 10 1.28 -2.06 -10.91
C VAL A 10 1.02 -2.46 -12.36
N ALA A 11 1.33 -1.57 -13.31
CA ALA A 11 1.02 -1.74 -14.73
C ALA A 11 -0.45 -2.14 -14.97
N GLY A 12 -1.39 -1.52 -14.23
CA GLY A 12 -2.80 -1.94 -14.22
C GLY A 12 -3.45 -1.99 -15.60
N ALA A 13 -3.06 -1.09 -16.51
CA ALA A 13 -3.58 -1.08 -17.89
C ALA A 13 -3.09 -2.24 -18.77
N GLU A 14 -2.08 -3.00 -18.33
CA GLU A 14 -1.47 -4.11 -19.08
C GLU A 14 -1.84 -5.49 -18.51
N LEU A 15 -2.50 -5.52 -17.34
CA LEU A 15 -2.96 -6.76 -16.72
C LEU A 15 -4.33 -7.18 -17.28
N PRO A 16 -4.67 -8.49 -17.24
CA PRO A 16 -6.00 -8.96 -17.65
C PRO A 16 -7.12 -8.30 -16.84
N ASP A 17 -8.27 -8.09 -17.48
CA ASP A 17 -9.48 -7.56 -16.84
C ASP A 17 -9.84 -8.38 -15.59
N GLY A 18 -10.15 -7.68 -14.50
CA GLY A 18 -10.41 -8.24 -13.18
C GLY A 18 -9.14 -8.51 -12.37
N VAL A 19 -8.06 -9.01 -12.99
CA VAL A 19 -6.75 -9.14 -12.32
C VAL A 19 -6.20 -7.75 -12.01
N ASP A 20 -6.29 -6.83 -12.98
CA ASP A 20 -5.94 -5.42 -12.85
C ASP A 20 -6.61 -4.75 -11.64
N TYR A 21 -7.92 -4.95 -11.47
CA TYR A 21 -8.73 -4.39 -10.40
C TYR A 21 -8.35 -4.98 -9.05
N ALA A 22 -8.21 -6.30 -8.95
CA ALA A 22 -7.82 -6.98 -7.71
C ALA A 22 -6.42 -6.52 -7.24
N VAL A 23 -5.46 -6.39 -8.16
CA VAL A 23 -4.10 -5.94 -7.87
C VAL A 23 -4.08 -4.46 -7.48
N PHE A 24 -4.84 -3.62 -8.20
CA PHE A 24 -4.94 -2.19 -7.88
C PHE A 24 -5.54 -1.95 -6.48
N ASP A 25 -6.65 -2.61 -6.14
CA ASP A 25 -7.24 -2.48 -4.80
C ASP A 25 -6.25 -2.92 -3.71
N PHE A 26 -5.54 -4.03 -3.94
CA PHE A 26 -4.51 -4.48 -3.02
C PHE A 26 -3.36 -3.47 -2.91
N ALA A 27 -2.92 -2.88 -4.02
CA ALA A 27 -1.89 -1.86 -4.05
C ALA A 27 -2.27 -0.61 -3.25
N VAL A 28 -3.53 -0.16 -3.36
CA VAL A 28 -4.04 1.00 -2.61
C VAL A 28 -4.01 0.75 -1.11
N ASN A 29 -4.43 -0.43 -0.66
CA ASN A 29 -4.59 -0.73 0.76
C ASN A 29 -3.29 -1.20 1.43
N SER A 30 -2.43 -1.87 0.67
CA SER A 30 -1.26 -2.56 1.22
C SER A 30 0.04 -2.23 0.48
N GLY A 31 0.04 -1.27 -0.42
CA GLY A 31 1.22 -0.81 -1.16
C GLY A 31 1.47 -1.57 -2.47
N PRO A 32 1.87 -0.86 -3.55
CA PRO A 32 2.10 -1.45 -4.88
C PRO A 32 3.10 -2.61 -4.89
N GLY A 33 4.26 -2.43 -4.24
CA GLY A 33 5.30 -3.46 -4.23
C GLY A 33 4.87 -4.77 -3.56
N ARG A 34 3.96 -4.72 -2.58
CA ARG A 34 3.40 -5.94 -1.96
C ARG A 34 2.41 -6.60 -2.90
N ALA A 35 1.48 -5.82 -3.47
CA ALA A 35 0.51 -6.35 -4.43
C ALA A 35 1.22 -7.02 -5.62
N ALA A 36 2.27 -6.39 -6.15
CA ALA A 36 3.10 -6.96 -7.22
C ALA A 36 3.73 -8.30 -6.83
N LYS A 37 4.36 -8.40 -5.65
CA LYS A 37 4.98 -9.67 -5.21
C LYS A 37 3.96 -10.80 -5.03
N TYR A 38 2.76 -10.48 -4.54
CA TYR A 38 1.69 -11.45 -4.39
C TYR A 38 1.18 -11.92 -5.76
N LEU A 39 0.96 -11.02 -6.72
CA LEU A 39 0.64 -11.41 -8.08
C LEU A 39 1.74 -12.30 -8.68
N GLN A 40 3.00 -11.91 -8.53
CA GLN A 40 4.16 -12.68 -9.02
C GLN A 40 4.21 -14.09 -8.44
N ALA A 41 3.93 -14.24 -7.14
CA ALA A 41 3.80 -15.54 -6.49
C ALA A 41 2.72 -16.40 -7.14
N VAL A 42 1.51 -15.84 -7.31
CA VAL A 42 0.36 -16.53 -7.90
C VAL A 42 0.62 -16.95 -9.34
N VAL A 43 1.25 -16.09 -10.15
CA VAL A 43 1.52 -16.40 -11.56
C VAL A 43 2.80 -17.21 -11.77
N GLY A 44 3.56 -17.48 -10.70
CA GLY A 44 4.73 -18.37 -10.72
C GLY A 44 6.00 -17.75 -11.30
N VAL A 45 6.21 -16.44 -11.09
CA VAL A 45 7.42 -15.73 -11.51
C VAL A 45 8.19 -15.19 -10.30
N THR A 46 9.42 -14.70 -10.53
CA THR A 46 10.25 -14.11 -9.48
C THR A 46 9.54 -12.94 -8.79
N GLN A 47 9.52 -12.95 -7.46
CA GLN A 47 8.85 -11.93 -6.64
C GLN A 47 9.72 -10.67 -6.42
N ASP A 48 10.14 -10.02 -7.50
CA ASP A 48 10.97 -8.80 -7.43
C ASP A 48 10.18 -7.52 -7.08
N GLY A 49 8.85 -7.59 -7.09
CA GLY A 49 7.93 -6.48 -6.79
C GLY A 49 7.77 -5.46 -7.91
N ARG A 50 8.23 -5.78 -9.13
CA ARG A 50 8.03 -4.97 -10.34
C ARG A 50 7.23 -5.74 -11.37
N ILE A 51 6.05 -5.25 -11.73
CA ILE A 51 5.24 -5.86 -12.78
C ILE A 51 5.83 -5.42 -14.12
N GLY A 52 6.62 -6.31 -14.72
CA GLY A 52 7.19 -6.16 -16.05
C GLY A 52 6.69 -7.24 -17.03
N PRO A 53 7.27 -7.31 -18.25
CA PRO A 53 6.79 -8.19 -19.31
C PRO A 53 6.64 -9.66 -18.91
N ALA A 54 7.54 -10.19 -18.08
CA ALA A 54 7.46 -11.57 -17.60
C ALA A 54 6.23 -11.82 -16.70
N THR A 55 5.92 -10.88 -15.79
CA THR A 55 4.74 -10.98 -14.93
C THR A 55 3.46 -10.85 -15.75
N ILE A 56 3.42 -9.91 -16.70
CA ILE A 56 2.27 -9.69 -17.58
C ILE A 56 2.01 -10.92 -18.46
N ALA A 57 3.05 -11.48 -19.07
CA ALA A 57 2.92 -12.71 -19.87
C ALA A 57 2.42 -13.89 -19.02
N ALA A 58 2.94 -14.06 -17.80
CA ALA A 58 2.50 -15.13 -16.91
C ALA A 58 1.05 -14.94 -16.41
N ALA A 59 0.63 -13.69 -16.18
CA ALA A 59 -0.75 -13.37 -15.83
C ALA A 59 -1.72 -13.67 -16.98
N ASN A 60 -1.36 -13.30 -18.22
CA ASN A 60 -2.14 -13.62 -19.42
C ASN A 60 -2.16 -15.11 -19.75
N GLY A 61 -1.13 -15.86 -19.37
CA GLY A 61 -1.03 -17.31 -19.59
C GLY A 61 -1.88 -18.16 -18.65
N LYS A 62 -2.65 -17.57 -17.74
CA LYS A 62 -3.50 -18.27 -16.76
C LYS A 62 -4.95 -17.80 -16.86
N PRO A 63 -5.94 -18.66 -16.56
CA PRO A 63 -7.33 -18.20 -16.45
C PRO A 63 -7.46 -17.11 -15.38
N ALA A 64 -8.05 -15.97 -15.75
CA ALA A 64 -8.11 -14.79 -14.89
C ALA A 64 -8.73 -15.07 -13.51
N GLY A 65 -9.85 -15.82 -13.43
CA GLY A 65 -10.46 -16.16 -12.14
C GLY A 65 -9.59 -17.00 -11.24
N VAL A 66 -8.78 -17.91 -11.79
CA VAL A 66 -7.82 -18.69 -10.98
C VAL A 66 -6.78 -17.75 -10.35
N VAL A 67 -6.31 -16.75 -11.09
CA VAL A 67 -5.39 -15.73 -10.57
C VAL A 67 -6.07 -14.85 -9.53
N ILE A 68 -7.30 -14.39 -9.80
CA ILE A 68 -8.09 -13.53 -8.91
C ILE A 68 -8.38 -14.24 -7.58
N ASP A 69 -8.83 -15.50 -7.63
CA ASP A 69 -9.16 -16.27 -6.45
C ASP A 69 -7.92 -16.47 -5.57
N ALA A 70 -6.83 -16.96 -6.16
CA ALA A 70 -5.57 -17.18 -5.46
C ALA A 70 -5.01 -15.87 -4.86
N LEU A 71 -5.02 -14.77 -5.63
CA LEU A 71 -4.56 -13.47 -5.13
C LEU A 71 -5.39 -12.97 -3.94
N CYS A 72 -6.71 -13.14 -4.00
CA CYS A 72 -7.61 -12.75 -2.91
C CYS A 72 -7.43 -13.65 -1.67
N ASP A 73 -7.19 -14.95 -1.84
CA ASP A 73 -6.92 -15.88 -0.74
C ASP A 73 -5.61 -15.53 -0.05
N ASP A 74 -4.53 -15.33 -0.81
CA ASP A 74 -3.23 -14.96 -0.29
C ASP A 74 -3.27 -13.60 0.42
N ARG A 75 -4.02 -12.63 -0.14
CA ARG A 75 -4.25 -11.33 0.50
C ARG A 75 -5.00 -11.50 1.82
N LEU A 76 -6.06 -12.30 1.87
CA LEU A 76 -6.80 -12.51 3.11
C LEU A 76 -5.92 -13.20 4.17
N ALA A 77 -5.10 -14.18 3.77
CA ALA A 77 -4.14 -14.83 4.64
C ALA A 77 -3.07 -13.87 5.16
N PHE A 78 -2.62 -12.91 4.36
CA PHE A 78 -1.78 -11.80 4.82
C PHE A 78 -2.48 -10.94 5.88
N LEU A 79 -3.69 -10.47 5.57
CA LEU A 79 -4.44 -9.57 6.46
C LEU A 79 -4.72 -10.23 7.82
N LYS A 80 -5.03 -11.53 7.84
CA LYS A 80 -5.24 -12.33 9.05
C LYS A 80 -4.04 -12.38 10.00
N ARG A 81 -2.82 -12.12 9.49
CA ARG A 81 -1.58 -12.10 10.28
C ARG A 81 -1.22 -10.73 10.85
N LEU A 82 -1.99 -9.69 10.53
CA LEU A 82 -1.74 -8.35 11.04
C LEU A 82 -2.17 -8.22 12.51
N PRO A 83 -1.41 -7.51 13.37
CA PRO A 83 -1.77 -7.31 14.79
C PRO A 83 -3.14 -6.66 14.98
N THR A 84 -3.58 -5.88 14.01
CA THR A 84 -4.86 -5.14 14.04
C THR A 84 -6.03 -5.95 13.50
N TRP A 85 -5.83 -7.22 13.14
CA TRP A 85 -6.88 -8.10 12.61
C TRP A 85 -8.09 -8.21 13.56
N ALA A 86 -7.85 -8.29 14.86
CA ALA A 86 -8.93 -8.39 15.86
C ALA A 86 -9.91 -7.20 15.79
N THR A 87 -9.43 -6.03 15.41
CA THR A 87 -10.23 -4.80 15.31
C THR A 87 -10.87 -4.64 13.92
N PHE A 88 -10.12 -4.86 12.84
CA PHE A 88 -10.55 -4.50 11.48
C PHE A 88 -10.84 -5.71 10.56
N GLY A 89 -10.57 -6.93 11.02
CA GLY A 89 -10.58 -8.14 10.19
C GLY A 89 -11.91 -8.42 9.51
N ARG A 90 -13.04 -8.07 10.13
CA ARG A 90 -14.37 -8.19 9.52
C ARG A 90 -14.49 -7.30 8.26
N GLY A 91 -14.20 -6.01 8.39
CA GLY A 91 -14.29 -5.08 7.26
C GLY A 91 -13.29 -5.40 6.15
N TRP A 92 -12.09 -5.88 6.51
CA TRP A 92 -11.12 -6.35 5.54
C TRP A 92 -11.55 -7.62 4.80
N SER A 93 -12.15 -8.58 5.51
CA SER A 93 -12.72 -9.79 4.89
C SER A 93 -13.83 -9.45 3.90
N ASP A 94 -14.76 -8.58 4.32
CA ASP A 94 -15.88 -8.14 3.49
C ASP A 94 -15.39 -7.43 2.23
N ARG A 95 -14.35 -6.58 2.35
CA ARG A 95 -13.73 -5.91 1.20
C ARG A 95 -13.10 -6.91 0.24
N VAL A 96 -12.28 -7.85 0.71
CA VAL A 96 -11.64 -8.86 -0.16
C VAL A 96 -12.69 -9.70 -0.89
N LYS A 97 -13.78 -10.09 -0.21
CA LYS A 97 -14.90 -10.81 -0.83
C LYS A 97 -15.57 -9.98 -1.93
N SER A 98 -15.82 -8.69 -1.67
CA SER A 98 -16.42 -7.77 -2.65
C SER A 98 -15.51 -7.57 -3.87
N VAL A 99 -14.21 -7.36 -3.65
CA VAL A 99 -13.22 -7.21 -4.73
C VAL A 99 -13.13 -8.47 -5.56
N ARG A 100 -13.08 -9.67 -4.95
CA ARG A 100 -13.10 -10.95 -5.68
C ARG A 100 -14.32 -11.03 -6.60
N SER A 101 -15.52 -10.81 -6.07
CA SER A 101 -16.76 -10.89 -6.85
C SER A 101 -16.77 -9.92 -8.03
N GLN A 102 -16.40 -8.66 -7.81
CA GLN A 102 -16.34 -7.65 -8.87
C GLN A 102 -15.26 -7.99 -9.92
N SER A 103 -14.09 -8.46 -9.48
CA SER A 103 -13.00 -8.86 -10.35
C SER A 103 -13.42 -10.02 -11.26
N LEU A 104 -14.14 -11.01 -10.74
CA LEU A 104 -14.65 -12.14 -11.53
C LEU A 104 -15.69 -11.71 -12.58
N VAL A 105 -16.55 -10.74 -12.23
CA VAL A 105 -17.49 -10.13 -13.20
C VAL A 105 -16.72 -9.42 -14.32
N LEU A 106 -15.72 -8.62 -13.98
CA LEU A 106 -14.86 -7.93 -14.96
C LEU A 106 -14.11 -8.91 -15.86
N ALA A 107 -13.63 -10.02 -15.30
CA ALA A 107 -12.98 -11.09 -16.05
C ALA A 107 -13.93 -11.89 -16.99
N GLY A 108 -15.23 -11.56 -17.04
CA GLY A 108 -16.23 -12.29 -17.81
C GLY A 108 -16.56 -13.68 -17.25
N GLN A 109 -16.19 -13.95 -15.99
CA GLN A 109 -16.38 -15.24 -15.31
C GLN A 109 -17.47 -15.19 -14.24
N GLY A 110 -18.10 -14.03 -14.05
CA GLY A 110 -19.34 -13.88 -13.31
C GLY A 110 -20.51 -13.83 -14.27
N GLU A 111 -21.44 -14.75 -14.14
CA GLU A 111 -22.79 -14.61 -14.69
C GLU A 111 -23.34 -13.26 -14.23
N ALA A 112 -23.89 -12.48 -15.18
CA ALA A 112 -24.37 -11.11 -14.95
C ALA A 112 -25.60 -11.11 -14.02
N ALA A 113 -25.40 -11.43 -12.74
CA ALA A 113 -26.39 -11.33 -11.70
C ALA A 113 -26.44 -9.86 -11.26
N VAL A 114 -27.41 -9.14 -11.83
CA VAL A 114 -28.16 -8.00 -11.26
C VAL A 114 -27.35 -7.18 -10.25
N GLN A 115 -26.86 -6.03 -10.73
CA GLN A 115 -26.37 -4.92 -9.92
C GLN A 115 -27.19 -4.81 -8.62
N PRO A 116 -26.61 -4.93 -7.41
CA PRO A 116 -27.25 -4.28 -6.30
C PRO A 116 -27.20 -2.81 -6.65
N VAL A 117 -28.38 -2.24 -6.91
CA VAL A 117 -28.64 -0.81 -6.80
C VAL A 117 -27.75 -0.30 -5.67
N ILE A 118 -26.92 0.69 -5.99
CA ILE A 118 -26.23 1.50 -5.01
C ILE A 118 -27.35 2.08 -4.16
N THR A 119 -27.76 1.39 -3.08
CA THR A 119 -28.50 2.06 -2.04
C THR A 119 -27.50 3.08 -1.53
N PRO A 120 -27.75 4.39 -1.69
CA PRO A 120 -26.97 5.36 -0.95
C PRO A 120 -27.10 4.90 0.51
N SER A 121 -26.00 4.43 1.07
CA SER A 121 -25.95 4.22 2.51
C SER A 121 -26.29 5.58 3.07
N THR A 122 -27.48 5.72 3.66
CA THR A 122 -27.80 6.88 4.49
C THR A 122 -26.57 7.09 5.34
N PRO A 123 -25.93 8.27 5.31
CA PRO A 123 -24.77 8.49 6.14
C PRO A 123 -25.26 8.25 7.56
N VAL A 124 -24.80 7.17 8.19
CA VAL A 124 -24.82 7.08 9.64
C VAL A 124 -24.12 8.37 10.05
N PRO A 125 -24.79 9.29 10.77
CA PRO A 125 -24.12 10.49 11.22
C PRO A 125 -22.90 9.99 11.98
N ALA A 126 -21.71 10.40 11.51
CA ALA A 126 -20.48 10.06 12.19
C ALA A 126 -20.70 10.31 13.69
N PRO A 127 -20.35 9.38 14.60
CA PRO A 127 -20.34 9.73 16.01
C PRO A 127 -19.52 11.00 16.10
N VAL A 128 -20.14 12.07 16.64
CA VAL A 128 -19.47 13.35 16.79
C VAL A 128 -18.15 13.04 17.48
N PRO A 129 -16.99 13.26 16.83
CA PRO A 129 -15.73 13.04 17.51
C PRO A 129 -15.78 13.92 18.77
N PRO A 130 -15.41 13.42 19.96
CA PRO A 130 -15.24 14.31 21.10
C PRO A 130 -14.35 15.44 20.63
N ALA A 131 -14.79 16.68 20.86
CA ALA A 131 -14.11 17.87 20.39
C ALA A 131 -12.62 17.70 20.66
N SER A 132 -11.81 17.64 19.60
CA SER A 132 -10.37 17.63 19.78
C SER A 132 -10.02 18.86 20.61
N PRO A 133 -9.21 18.74 21.69
CA PRO A 133 -8.77 19.91 22.42
C PRO A 133 -8.19 20.89 21.39
N GLN A 134 -8.68 22.13 21.40
CA GLN A 134 -8.10 23.17 20.57
C GLN A 134 -6.62 23.29 20.99
N ILE A 135 -5.70 22.87 20.13
CA ILE A 135 -4.28 23.13 20.33
C ILE A 135 -4.11 24.63 20.13
N VAL A 136 -4.09 25.37 21.24
CA VAL A 136 -3.66 26.77 21.22
C VAL A 136 -2.16 26.75 21.00
N TYR A 137 -1.74 26.96 19.76
CA TYR A 137 -0.35 27.23 19.47
C TYR A 137 0.01 28.57 20.14
N PRO A 138 1.06 28.65 20.97
CA PRO A 138 1.55 29.93 21.43
C PRO A 138 1.99 30.76 20.21
N GLU A 139 1.79 32.08 20.26
CA GLU A 139 2.34 32.98 19.24
C GLU A 139 3.85 32.72 19.07
N PRO A 140 4.37 32.74 17.83
CA PRO A 140 5.79 32.58 17.60
C PRO A 140 6.52 33.69 18.35
N THR A 141 7.23 33.32 19.42
CA THR A 141 8.11 34.24 20.13
C THR A 141 9.16 34.72 19.14
N GLN A 142 9.25 36.03 18.91
CA GLN A 142 10.34 36.62 18.15
C GLN A 142 11.65 36.16 18.79
N THR A 143 12.37 35.31 18.07
CA THR A 143 13.64 34.75 18.53
C THR A 143 14.66 35.87 18.48
N ALA A 144 15.14 36.25 19.67
CA ALA A 144 16.27 37.15 19.84
C ALA A 144 17.47 36.71 18.98
N GLU A 145 18.22 37.72 18.53
CA GLU A 145 19.41 37.65 17.68
C GLU A 145 20.26 36.38 17.88
N THR A 146 20.55 35.71 16.76
CA THR A 146 21.45 34.58 16.69
C THR A 146 22.86 34.99 17.10
N LYS A 147 23.29 34.62 18.31
CA LYS A 147 24.72 34.53 18.61
C LYS A 147 25.33 33.51 17.64
N THR A 148 26.29 33.97 16.85
CA THR A 148 27.07 33.11 15.95
C THR A 148 27.85 32.11 16.80
N VAL A 149 27.40 30.86 16.86
CA VAL A 149 28.14 29.77 17.47
C VAL A 149 29.14 29.26 16.43
N GLU A 150 30.43 29.34 16.74
CA GLU A 150 31.50 28.84 15.87
C GLU A 150 31.29 27.35 15.56
N ARG A 151 31.01 27.04 14.30
CA ARG A 151 30.64 25.71 13.78
C ARG A 151 31.87 24.83 13.51
N ASN A 152 32.93 25.01 14.30
CA ASN A 152 34.27 24.49 14.00
C ASN A 152 34.72 23.43 15.02
N TRP A 153 34.02 23.28 16.15
CA TRP A 153 34.44 22.38 17.24
C TRP A 153 34.22 20.90 16.92
N LEU A 154 33.16 20.56 16.17
CA LEU A 154 32.85 19.20 15.72
C LEU A 154 33.94 18.64 14.80
N TRP A 155 34.43 19.45 13.86
CA TRP A 155 35.56 19.07 13.01
C TRP A 155 36.87 18.99 13.79
N ARG A 156 37.10 19.85 14.79
CA ARG A 156 38.28 19.77 15.67
C ARG A 156 38.32 18.48 16.49
N LEU A 157 37.17 18.01 16.99
CA LEU A 157 37.08 16.71 17.67
C LEU A 157 37.27 15.54 16.69
N LEU A 158 36.70 15.63 15.49
CA LEU A 158 36.85 14.60 14.47
C LEU A 158 38.32 14.43 14.05
N PHE A 159 39.05 15.53 13.80
CA PHE A 159 40.47 15.48 13.44
C PHE A 159 41.38 15.07 14.61
N ALA A 160 41.04 15.39 15.86
CA ALA A 160 41.80 14.95 17.03
C ALA A 160 41.72 13.42 17.24
N VAL A 161 40.56 12.80 16.97
CA VAL A 161 40.38 11.35 17.06
C VAL A 161 41.08 10.63 15.91
N VAL A 162 41.02 11.15 14.68
CA VAL A 162 41.71 10.56 13.53
C VAL A 162 43.24 10.66 13.67
N GLY A 163 43.77 11.77 14.19
CA GLY A 163 45.21 11.93 14.43
C GLY A 163 45.79 11.00 15.49
N ALA A 164 45.00 10.58 16.48
CA ALA A 164 45.43 9.67 17.54
C ALA A 164 45.54 8.20 17.07
N VAL A 165 44.78 7.82 16.05
CA VAL A 165 44.77 6.45 15.50
C VAL A 165 45.94 6.19 14.54
N PHE A 166 46.47 7.22 13.86
CA PHE A 166 47.59 7.10 12.93
C PHE A 166 48.96 7.49 13.51
N LYS A 167 49.06 7.73 14.83
CA LYS A 167 50.32 8.08 15.52
C LYS A 167 50.76 7.06 16.58
N ARG A 168 50.34 5.81 16.46
CA ARG A 168 51.02 4.67 17.10
C ARG A 168 51.70 3.84 16.00
N LYS A 169 53.03 3.77 16.10
CA LYS A 169 53.89 2.85 15.34
C LYS A 169 53.46 1.41 15.55
#